data_AF-K1UM41-F1
#
_entry.id   AF-K1UM41-F1
#
_cell.length_a   1.000
_cell.length_b   1.000
_cell.length_c   1.000
_cell.angle_alpha   90.00
_cell.angle_beta   90.00
_cell.angle_gamma   90.00
#
_symmetry.space_group_name_H-M   'P 1'
#
loop_
_entity.id
_entity.type
_entity.pdbx_description
1 polymer ?
#
loop_
_entity_poly.entity_id
_entity_poly.type
_entity_poly.pdbx_seq_one_letter_code
_entity_poly.pdbx_strand_id
1 'polypeptide(L)' 'MFVAEIVAIDADEKYIDEKGAFDISKCDLIAYANGGYYPLESKIGKFGYSVQKKSKTAKNSKINAKRTKNKIK' A
#
# COMPACT_ATOMS: atom_id res chain seq x y z
N MET A 1 -9.55 20.23 17.25
CA MET A 1 -8.48 19.95 16.29
C MET A 1 -7.23 20.65 16.80
N PHE A 2 -6.14 19.90 16.98
CA PHE A 2 -4.86 20.47 17.40
C PHE A 2 -3.89 20.40 16.22
N VAL A 3 -3.01 21.39 16.12
CA VAL A 3 -1.91 21.42 15.14
C VAL A 3 -0.62 21.47 15.95
N ALA A 4 0.31 20.59 15.62
CA ALA A 4 1.59 20.46 16.32
C ALA A 4 2.69 20.09 15.33
N GLU A 5 3.92 20.45 15.67
CA GLU A 5 5.12 20.06 14.95
C GLU A 5 5.56 18.65 15.37
N ILE A 6 5.93 17.82 14.39
CA ILE A 6 6.52 16.51 14.63
C ILE A 6 8.03 16.69 14.76
N VAL A 7 8.57 16.58 15.97
CA VAL A 7 10.01 16.79 16.25
C VAL A 7 10.87 15.53 16.11
N ALA A 8 10.27 14.34 16.26
CA ALA A 8 10.97 13.06 16.14
C ALA A 8 9.97 11.92 15.87
N ILE A 9 10.48 10.81 15.34
CA ILE A 9 9.77 9.53 15.21
C ILE A 9 10.65 8.48 15.89
N ASP A 10 10.07 7.72 16.82
CA ASP A 10 10.72 6.59 17.47
C ASP A 10 10.10 5.29 16.95
N ALA A 11 10.92 4.44 16.33
CA ALA A 11 10.49 3.21 15.68
C ALA A 11 11.61 2.17 15.69
N ASP A 12 11.21 0.90 15.77
CA ASP A 12 12.11 -0.26 15.64
C ASP A 12 12.80 -0.26 14.26
N GLU A 13 14.10 -0.60 14.23
CA GLU A 13 14.94 -0.61 13.03
C GLU A 13 14.33 -1.40 11.88
N LYS A 14 13.56 -2.45 12.19
CA LYS A 14 12.88 -3.26 11.16
C LYS A 14 11.93 -2.44 10.28
N TYR A 15 11.40 -1.33 10.80
CA TYR A 15 10.50 -0.41 10.07
C TYR A 15 11.24 0.69 9.31
N ILE A 16 12.56 0.76 9.41
CA ILE A 16 13.39 1.70 8.66
C ILE A 16 13.86 1.00 7.37
N ASP A 17 13.89 1.72 6.26
CA ASP A 17 14.44 1.22 5.00
C ASP A 17 15.95 1.48 4.91
N GLU A 18 16.59 0.92 3.88
CA GLU A 18 18.03 1.07 3.65
C GLU A 18 18.48 2.53 3.42
N LYS A 19 17.52 3.43 3.12
CA LYS A 19 17.77 4.85 2.89
C LYS A 19 17.54 5.68 4.16
N GLY A 20 17.23 5.04 5.29
CA GLY A 20 16.93 5.70 6.56
C GLY A 20 15.51 6.27 6.64
N ALA A 21 14.63 5.96 5.69
CA ALA A 21 13.24 6.41 5.72
C ALA A 21 12.36 5.42 6.50
N PHE A 22 11.39 5.96 7.24
CA PHE A 22 10.37 5.14 7.90
C PHE A 22 9.42 4.52 6.87
N ASP A 23 9.43 3.19 6.78
CA ASP A 23 8.59 2.41 5.88
C ASP A 23 7.33 1.92 6.60
N ILE A 24 6.31 2.77 6.54
CA ILE A 24 4.98 2.49 7.10
C ILE A 24 4.34 1.21 6.53
N SER A 25 4.77 0.74 5.34
CA SER A 25 4.18 -0.44 4.72
C SER A 25 4.60 -1.75 5.40
N LYS A 26 5.63 -1.70 6.24
CA LYS A 26 6.07 -2.82 7.07
C LYS A 26 5.27 -2.95 8.37
N CYS A 27 4.47 -1.95 8.73
CA CYS A 27 3.69 -1.94 9.96
C CYS A 27 2.37 -2.71 9.81
N ASP A 28 1.96 -3.42 10.87
CA ASP A 28 0.65 -4.09 10.97
C ASP A 28 -0.45 -3.07 11.33
N LEU A 29 -0.65 -2.10 10.45
CA LEU A 29 -1.60 -1.02 10.66
C LEU A 29 -3.05 -1.54 10.68
N ILE A 30 -3.89 -0.85 11.46
CA ILE A 30 -5.33 -1.08 11.52
C ILE A 30 -6.10 0.17 11.09
N ALA A 31 -7.29 -0.03 10.53
CA ALA A 31 -8.27 1.02 10.30
C ALA A 31 -9.45 0.86 11.25
N TYR A 32 -9.96 1.99 11.74
CA TYR A 32 -11.24 2.05 12.42
C TYR A 32 -12.34 2.46 11.43
N ALA A 33 -13.40 1.65 11.34
CA ALA A 33 -14.54 1.94 10.49
C ALA A 33 -15.82 1.39 11.12
N ASN A 34 -16.90 2.19 11.11
CA ASN A 34 -18.23 1.79 11.60
C ASN A 34 -18.24 1.05 12.96
N GLY A 35 -17.41 1.49 13.92
CA GLY A 35 -17.35 0.85 15.24
C GLY A 35 -16.38 -0.32 15.37
N GLY A 36 -15.75 -0.77 14.28
CA GLY A 36 -14.83 -1.92 14.27
C GLY A 36 -13.39 -1.54 13.94
N TYR A 37 -12.46 -2.43 14.31
CA TYR A 37 -11.05 -2.39 13.93
C TYR A 37 -10.75 -3.47 12.90
N TYR A 38 -10.04 -3.11 11.83
CA TYR A 38 -9.72 -4.00 10.72
C TYR A 38 -8.23 -3.91 10.37
N PRO A 39 -7.56 -5.02 10.05
CA PRO A 39 -6.20 -4.96 9.53
C PRO A 39 -6.17 -4.24 8.17
N LEU A 40 -5.12 -3.46 7.91
CA LEU A 40 -4.87 -2.92 6.58
C LEU A 40 -4.26 -3.99 5.67
N GLU A 41 -4.75 -4.06 4.44
CA GLU A 41 -4.17 -4.90 3.40
C GLU A 41 -2.94 -4.26 2.74
N SER A 42 -2.31 -5.00 1.82
CA SER A 42 -1.17 -4.52 1.03
C SER A 42 -1.49 -3.24 0.25
N LYS A 43 -0.49 -2.35 0.15
CA LYS A 43 -0.56 -1.11 -0.62
C LYS A 43 -1.03 -1.35 -2.06
N ILE A 44 -2.16 -0.74 -2.43
CA ILE A 44 -2.76 -0.90 -3.76
C ILE A 44 -2.31 0.14 -4.79
N GLY A 45 -1.71 1.25 -4.36
CA GLY A 45 -1.36 2.36 -5.25
C GLY A 45 -0.66 3.52 -4.54
N LYS A 46 -0.37 4.57 -5.31
CA LYS A 46 0.19 5.84 -4.81
C LYS A 46 -0.81 6.98 -4.99
N PHE A 47 -0.48 8.17 -4.51
CA PHE A 47 -1.28 9.37 -4.79
C PHE A 47 -1.59 9.48 -6.29
N GLY A 48 -2.86 9.73 -6.62
CA GLY A 48 -3.37 9.72 -7.99
C GLY A 48 -3.77 8.34 -8.54
N TYR A 49 -3.72 7.26 -7.75
CA TYR A 49 -4.05 5.90 -8.21
C TYR A 49 -5.46 5.77 -8.82
N SER A 50 -6.47 6.41 -8.22
CA SER A 50 -7.86 6.37 -8.69
C SER A 50 -8.06 7.02 -10.07
N VAL A 51 -7.24 8.04 -10.38
CA VAL A 51 -7.31 8.83 -11.62
C VAL A 51 -6.22 8.46 -12.62
N GLN A 52 -5.36 7.50 -12.28
CA GLN A 52 -4.25 7.10 -13.14
C GLN A 52 -4.77 6.47 -14.43
N LYS A 53 -4.40 7.06 -15.58
CA LYS A 53 -4.73 6.51 -16.89
C LYS A 53 -4.13 5.12 -17.03
N LYS A 54 -4.95 4.14 -17.38
CA LYS A 54 -4.50 2.76 -17.64
C LYS A 54 -3.52 2.77 -18.82
N SER A 55 -2.26 2.46 -18.56
CA SER A 55 -1.26 2.30 -19.63
C SER A 55 -1.59 1.07 -20.48
N LYS A 56 -1.26 1.11 -21.78
CA LYS A 56 -1.46 -0.04 -22.70
C LYS A 56 -0.73 -1.30 -22.18
N THR A 57 0.42 -1.13 -21.53
CA THR A 57 1.21 -2.21 -20.92
C THR A 57 0.49 -2.90 -19.75
N ALA A 58 -0.24 -2.15 -18.91
CA ALA A 58 -1.02 -2.72 -17.80
C ALA A 58 -2.27 -3.49 -18.27
N LYS A 59 -2.77 -3.25 -19.49
CA LYS A 59 -3.81 -4.10 -20.10
C LYS A 59 -3.23 -5.47 -20.47
N ASN A 60 -2.02 -5.50 -21.03
CA ASN A 60 -1.37 -6.75 -21.45
C ASN A 60 -1.00 -7.66 -20.27
N SER A 61 -0.58 -7.12 -19.12
CA SER A 61 -0.29 -7.92 -17.93
C SER A 61 -1.53 -8.59 -17.34
N LYS A 62 -2.68 -7.90 -17.31
CA LYS A 62 -3.97 -8.48 -16.89
C LYS A 62 -4.49 -9.55 -17.85
N ILE A 63 -4.30 -9.37 -19.16
CA ILE A 63 -4.66 -10.38 -20.18
C ILE A 63 -3.78 -11.63 -20.03
N ASN A 64 -2.47 -11.47 -19.85
CA ASN A 64 -1.57 -12.60 -19.65
C ASN A 64 -1.85 -13.37 -18.35
N ALA A 65 -2.09 -12.67 -17.23
CA ALA A 65 -2.45 -13.30 -15.96
C ALA A 65 -3.79 -14.05 -16.02
N LYS A 66 -4.75 -13.59 -16.84
CA LYS A 66 -6.03 -14.28 -17.07
C LYS A 66 -5.87 -15.51 -17.96
N ARG A 67 -4.99 -15.44 -18.98
CA ARG A 67 -4.65 -16.57 -19.87
C ARG A 67 -3.91 -17.69 -19.13
N THR A 68 -2.95 -17.39 -18.25
CA THR A 68 -2.25 -18.41 -17.47
C THR A 68 -3.17 -19.12 -16.48
N LYS A 69 -4.09 -18.41 -15.81
CA LYS A 69 -5.09 -19.03 -14.92
C LYS A 69 -6.07 -19.95 -15.65
N ASN A 70 -6.42 -19.66 -16.90
CA ASN A 70 -7.28 -20.53 -17.70
C ASN A 70 -6.55 -21.75 -18.28
N LYS A 71 -5.21 -21.77 -18.27
CA LYS A 71 -4.40 -22.88 -18.80
C LYS A 71 -4.07 -23.95 -17.74
N ILE A 72 -4.32 -23.63 -16.48
CA ILE A 72 -4.11 -24.50 -15.30
C ILE A 72 -5.45 -25.13 -14.84
N LYS A 73 -6.56 -24.81 -15.53
CA LYS A 73 -7.83 -25.52 -15.39
C LYS A 73 -7.98 -26.57 -16.49
#